data_AF-A0AAD3SIF7-F1
#
_entry.id   AF-A0AAD3SIF7-F1
#
_cell.length_a   1.000
_cell.length_b   1.000
_cell.length_c   1.000
_cell.angle_alpha   90.00
_cell.angle_beta   90.00
_cell.angle_gamma   90.00
#
_symmetry.space_group_name_H-M   'P 1'
#
loop_
_entity.id
_entity.type
_entity.pdbx_description
1 polymer ?
#
loop_
_entity_poly.entity_id
_entity_poly.type
_entity_poly.pdbx_seq_one_letter_code
_entity_poly.pdbx_strand_id
1 'polypeptide(L)'
;MGTLPLASASIAGKPFHSYYRCSHFLSLSLPFFPELKSDPLRFIISPNCTSFTIRSCGSITAKPSSEFRKRNRCDAGQDDKLRALRELFSKPGVGVDAYIIPSQDAHQSEFIAECYMRRAYISGFTGSAGTAVVTKDKAALWTDGRYFLQAEKQLSSSWILMRAGNIGVPTTAEWLNDVLAPGCRVGIDPFLFSSDASEELKEDLSQKNHELVLLYNINLVDEIWKQLRPKPPSKPVRLHDLKYAGEDVLSKLSLLRSQLADAGCTAIAISRLDEVAWLLNLRGNDVPHSPVMYSYLVVETDGAKLFIDDYKITPEVMDHLKSADIELRPYESILEAVENLAVRGACLWLDTSSVNAAIVNTFKSSCDKHSIGHRNEMKAKPETNGSSNGQLDGPAGVYRSSRFPLLRQ
;
A
#
# COMPACT_ATOMS: atom_id res chain seq x y z
N MET A 1 12.13 62.46 36.48
CA MET A 1 12.10 62.20 37.95
C MET A 1 11.28 60.93 38.12
N GLY A 2 11.90 59.74 38.14
CA GLY A 2 12.39 59.03 39.35
C GLY A 2 11.23 58.23 39.96
N THR A 3 11.26 56.95 40.30
CA THR A 3 12.29 55.91 40.47
C THR A 3 11.56 54.57 40.68
N LEU A 4 12.22 53.46 40.31
CA LEU A 4 11.94 52.01 40.54
C LEU A 4 11.55 51.62 42.00
N PRO A 5 11.01 50.40 42.34
CA PRO A 5 11.69 49.10 42.06
C PRO A 5 10.90 47.75 41.99
N LEU A 6 11.63 46.76 41.44
CA LEU A 6 11.77 45.29 41.67
C LEU A 6 10.64 44.37 42.22
N ALA A 7 10.38 43.32 41.41
CA ALA A 7 10.48 41.86 41.67
C ALA A 7 9.81 41.16 42.87
N SER A 8 9.08 40.06 42.60
CA SER A 8 9.36 38.69 43.12
C SER A 8 8.35 37.65 42.57
N ALA A 9 8.76 36.38 42.60
CA ALA A 9 8.19 35.25 41.85
C ALA A 9 7.31 34.30 42.69
N SER A 10 6.66 33.37 41.97
CA SER A 10 6.37 31.95 42.33
C SER A 10 4.90 31.58 42.61
N ILE A 11 4.36 30.58 41.89
CA ILE A 11 4.13 29.19 42.37
C ILE A 11 3.22 28.41 41.38
N ALA A 12 3.76 27.27 40.94
CA ALA A 12 3.18 25.95 40.59
C ALA A 12 1.75 25.76 40.02
N GLY A 13 1.69 24.94 38.96
CA GLY A 13 0.50 24.15 38.59
C GLY A 13 0.86 22.93 37.71
N LYS A 14 0.72 21.72 38.26
CA LYS A 14 0.78 20.43 37.52
C LYS A 14 -0.57 20.14 36.85
N PRO A 15 -0.64 19.40 35.72
CA PRO A 15 -1.91 19.02 35.11
C PRO A 15 -2.43 17.67 35.64
N PHE A 16 -3.74 17.61 35.90
CA PHE A 16 -4.49 16.40 36.23
C PHE A 16 -5.28 15.91 35.01
N HIS A 17 -5.21 14.60 34.76
CA HIS A 17 -6.03 13.85 33.82
C HIS A 17 -7.53 13.97 34.11
N SER A 18 -8.36 14.00 33.06
CA SER A 18 -9.80 13.80 33.15
C SER A 18 -10.27 12.84 32.05
N TYR A 19 -10.66 11.65 32.51
CA TYR A 19 -11.58 10.73 31.84
C TYR A 19 -13.00 11.29 31.92
N TYR A 20 -13.82 11.08 30.88
CA TYR A 20 -15.27 11.21 30.99
C TYR A 20 -15.98 9.97 30.42
N ARG A 21 -16.73 9.32 31.31
CA ARG A 21 -17.82 8.40 31.01
C ARG A 21 -18.88 8.64 32.09
N CYS A 22 -20.09 9.08 31.74
CA CYS A 22 -21.30 8.70 32.46
C CYS A 22 -22.58 9.14 31.74
N SER A 23 -23.64 8.45 32.12
CA SER A 23 -24.90 8.16 31.44
C SER A 23 -26.12 8.68 32.19
N HIS A 24 -27.19 9.05 31.46
CA HIS A 24 -28.64 9.00 31.80
C HIS A 24 -29.14 9.83 33.02
N PHE A 25 -30.35 10.39 33.16
CA PHE A 25 -31.74 9.96 32.83
C PHE A 25 -32.77 11.13 33.04
N LEU A 26 -33.98 10.99 32.41
CA LEU A 26 -35.36 11.49 32.77
C LEU A 26 -35.69 13.01 32.63
N SER A 27 -36.88 13.50 32.21
CA SER A 27 -38.18 12.93 31.75
C SER A 27 -39.22 14.02 31.35
N LEU A 28 -40.32 13.60 30.66
CA LEU A 28 -41.70 14.17 30.50
C LEU A 28 -41.92 15.26 29.41
N SER A 29 -42.96 15.28 28.55
CA SER A 29 -44.35 14.73 28.60
C SER A 29 -45.05 14.66 27.21
N LEU A 30 -46.15 13.88 27.10
CA LEU A 30 -47.00 13.51 25.92
C LEU A 30 -48.07 14.57 25.52
N PRO A 31 -48.82 14.40 24.39
CA PRO A 31 -50.17 13.80 24.47
C PRO A 31 -50.69 12.92 23.28
N PHE A 32 -51.56 11.97 23.65
CA PHE A 32 -52.82 11.45 23.04
C PHE A 32 -52.92 10.66 21.71
N PHE A 33 -53.56 9.47 21.84
CA PHE A 33 -54.09 8.53 20.83
C PHE A 33 -55.63 8.64 20.69
N PRO A 34 -56.23 7.97 19.68
CA PRO A 34 -57.39 7.12 19.97
C PRO A 34 -57.32 5.69 19.37
N GLU A 35 -58.04 4.78 20.05
CA GLU A 35 -58.13 3.32 19.90
C GLU A 35 -58.96 2.82 18.71
N LEU A 36 -58.72 1.58 18.27
CA LEU A 36 -59.73 0.73 17.63
C LEU A 36 -59.61 -0.75 18.07
N LYS A 37 -60.79 -1.33 18.32
CA LYS A 37 -61.09 -2.57 19.06
C LYS A 37 -60.84 -3.88 18.29
N SER A 38 -60.64 -4.93 19.09
CA SER A 38 -60.46 -6.35 18.78
C SER A 38 -61.72 -7.10 18.32
N ASP A 39 -61.54 -8.24 17.63
CA ASP A 39 -62.29 -9.48 17.87
C ASP A 39 -61.46 -10.74 17.49
N PRO A 40 -61.57 -11.88 18.23
CA PRO A 40 -60.76 -13.08 18.03
C PRO A 40 -61.52 -14.20 17.31
N LEU A 41 -60.84 -15.00 16.47
CA LEU A 41 -61.39 -16.25 15.95
C LEU A 41 -60.57 -17.48 16.37
N ARG A 42 -61.34 -18.52 16.66
CA ARG A 42 -61.07 -19.69 17.51
C ARG A 42 -60.16 -20.73 16.86
N PHE A 43 -59.49 -21.46 17.74
CA PHE A 43 -58.81 -22.73 17.53
C PHE A 43 -59.73 -23.83 16.94
N ILE A 44 -59.19 -24.63 16.02
CA ILE A 44 -59.56 -26.03 15.84
C ILE A 44 -58.28 -26.87 15.92
N ILE A 45 -58.22 -27.73 16.93
CA ILE A 45 -57.16 -28.71 17.19
C ILE A 45 -57.57 -30.00 16.48
N SER A 46 -56.67 -30.55 15.66
CA SER A 46 -56.71 -31.95 15.22
C SER A 46 -55.63 -32.72 15.98
N PRO A 47 -55.94 -33.80 16.72
CA PRO A 47 -54.95 -34.60 17.42
C PRO A 47 -54.39 -35.67 16.49
N ASN A 48 -53.07 -35.82 16.47
CA ASN A 48 -52.28 -37.04 16.19
C ASN A 48 -51.00 -36.71 15.43
N CYS A 49 -49.90 -36.48 16.16
CA CYS A 49 -48.69 -37.30 16.05
C CYS A 49 -47.55 -36.70 16.87
N THR A 50 -47.02 -37.54 17.74
CA THR A 50 -45.83 -37.40 18.58
C THR A 50 -44.55 -37.33 17.73
N SER A 51 -43.75 -36.28 17.87
CA SER A 51 -42.31 -36.33 18.18
C SER A 51 -41.70 -34.93 18.11
N PHE A 52 -41.10 -34.48 19.21
CA PHE A 52 -40.18 -33.35 19.19
C PHE A 52 -38.83 -33.87 18.71
N THR A 53 -38.37 -33.38 17.56
CA THR A 53 -36.96 -33.50 17.15
C THR A 53 -36.41 -32.09 17.02
N ILE A 54 -35.57 -31.68 17.97
CA ILE A 54 -34.73 -30.48 17.82
C ILE A 54 -33.69 -30.83 16.75
N ARG A 55 -33.90 -30.36 15.52
CA ARG A 55 -32.83 -30.38 14.51
C ARG A 55 -31.90 -29.20 14.78
N SER A 56 -30.70 -29.55 15.24
CA SER A 56 -29.50 -28.72 15.17
C SER A 56 -29.46 -27.96 13.84
N CYS A 57 -29.42 -26.63 13.91
CA CYS A 57 -29.20 -25.78 12.75
C CYS A 57 -27.73 -25.93 12.35
N GLY A 58 -27.48 -26.65 11.25
CA GLY A 58 -26.15 -26.77 10.68
C GLY A 58 -25.57 -25.40 10.29
N SER A 59 -24.26 -25.28 10.40
CA SER A 59 -23.48 -24.11 9.98
C SER A 59 -23.86 -23.65 8.58
N ILE A 60 -24.27 -22.40 8.44
CA ILE A 60 -24.49 -21.76 7.14
C ILE A 60 -23.12 -21.43 6.54
N THR A 61 -22.60 -22.32 5.69
CA THR A 61 -21.43 -22.02 4.87
C THR A 61 -21.89 -21.21 3.66
N ALA A 62 -21.49 -19.94 3.60
CA ALA A 62 -21.77 -19.08 2.44
C ALA A 62 -21.02 -19.62 1.21
N LYS A 63 -21.76 -19.98 0.16
CA LYS A 63 -21.22 -20.43 -1.11
C LYS A 63 -21.06 -19.25 -2.08
N PRO A 64 -19.97 -19.18 -2.86
CA PRO A 64 -19.78 -18.13 -3.84
C PRO A 64 -20.91 -18.13 -4.88
N SER A 65 -21.35 -16.95 -5.30
CA SER A 65 -22.48 -16.76 -6.24
C SER A 65 -22.33 -17.46 -7.59
N SER A 66 -21.13 -17.94 -7.93
CA SER A 66 -20.84 -18.76 -9.11
C SER A 66 -21.52 -20.14 -9.06
N GLU A 67 -21.79 -20.72 -7.89
CA GLU A 67 -22.43 -22.05 -7.79
C GLU A 67 -23.90 -22.05 -8.26
N PHE A 68 -24.60 -20.91 -8.19
CA PHE A 68 -25.99 -20.79 -8.65
C PHE A 68 -26.15 -20.85 -10.18
N ARG A 69 -25.06 -20.81 -10.95
CA ARG A 69 -25.10 -20.64 -12.41
C ARG A 69 -24.79 -21.90 -13.23
N LYS A 70 -24.68 -23.07 -12.61
CA LYS A 70 -24.26 -24.34 -13.27
C LYS A 70 -25.18 -24.86 -14.39
N ARG A 71 -26.26 -24.15 -14.76
CA ARG A 71 -27.27 -24.70 -15.68
C ARG A 71 -27.19 -24.27 -17.14
N ASN A 72 -26.42 -23.26 -17.55
CA ASN A 72 -26.34 -22.88 -18.97
C ASN A 72 -25.07 -22.11 -19.33
N ARG A 73 -23.97 -22.82 -19.60
CA ARG A 73 -22.90 -22.33 -20.49
C ARG A 73 -22.02 -23.50 -20.93
N CYS A 74 -22.21 -23.92 -22.18
CA CYS A 74 -21.33 -24.84 -22.88
C CYS A 74 -20.07 -24.08 -23.31
N ASP A 75 -18.92 -24.63 -22.93
CA ASP A 75 -17.59 -24.48 -23.52
C ASP A 75 -17.16 -23.06 -23.95
N ALA A 76 -16.72 -22.25 -22.97
CA ALA A 76 -15.85 -21.12 -23.26
C ALA A 76 -14.41 -21.63 -23.15
N GLY A 77 -13.70 -21.67 -24.29
CA GLY A 77 -12.29 -22.07 -24.36
C GLY A 77 -11.46 -21.39 -23.26
N GLN A 78 -10.47 -22.12 -22.76
CA GLN A 78 -9.57 -21.69 -21.69
C GLN A 78 -9.04 -20.28 -21.97
N ASP A 79 -9.29 -19.33 -21.06
CA ASP A 79 -8.81 -17.94 -21.16
C ASP A 79 -7.31 -17.91 -21.45
N ASP A 80 -6.95 -17.51 -22.68
CA ASP A 80 -5.58 -17.58 -23.19
C ASP A 80 -4.61 -16.76 -22.34
N LYS A 81 -5.07 -15.65 -21.72
CA LYS A 81 -4.24 -14.82 -20.85
C LYS A 81 -3.95 -15.53 -19.53
N LEU A 82 -4.95 -16.19 -18.94
CA LEU A 82 -4.76 -17.00 -17.74
C LEU A 82 -3.85 -18.20 -18.01
N ARG A 83 -4.01 -18.87 -19.17
CA ARG A 83 -3.12 -19.96 -19.58
C ARG A 83 -1.67 -19.47 -19.68
N ALA A 84 -1.45 -18.39 -20.43
CA ALA A 84 -0.12 -17.80 -20.60
C ALA A 84 0.50 -17.34 -19.26
N LEU A 85 -0.29 -16.75 -18.36
CA LEU A 85 0.20 -16.35 -17.04
C LEU A 85 0.65 -17.56 -16.20
N ARG A 86 -0.14 -18.64 -16.20
CA ARG A 86 0.16 -19.87 -15.44
C ARG A 86 1.40 -20.58 -15.95
N GLU A 87 1.67 -20.53 -17.25
CA GLU A 87 2.93 -21.05 -17.83
C GLU A 87 4.16 -20.33 -17.25
N LEU A 88 4.03 -19.06 -16.84
CA LEU A 88 5.14 -18.31 -16.21
C LEU A 88 5.46 -18.77 -14.79
N PHE A 89 4.51 -19.40 -14.08
CA PHE A 89 4.69 -19.78 -12.68
C PHE A 89 5.83 -20.77 -12.48
N SER A 90 6.03 -21.66 -13.45
CA SER A 90 7.09 -22.69 -13.43
C SER A 90 8.39 -22.21 -14.08
N LYS A 91 8.48 -20.98 -14.58
CA LYS A 91 9.73 -20.48 -15.18
C LYS A 91 10.86 -20.41 -14.14
N PRO A 92 12.11 -20.74 -14.53
CA PRO A 92 13.27 -20.55 -13.66
C PRO A 92 13.33 -19.11 -13.15
N GLY A 93 13.53 -18.93 -11.84
CA GLY A 93 13.56 -17.62 -11.18
C GLY A 93 12.20 -17.06 -10.74
N VAL A 94 11.07 -17.68 -11.13
CA VAL A 94 9.73 -17.34 -10.63
C VAL A 94 9.31 -18.33 -9.55
N GLY A 95 8.99 -19.57 -9.94
CA GLY A 95 8.69 -20.68 -9.03
C GLY A 95 7.56 -20.42 -8.04
N VAL A 96 6.40 -19.95 -8.49
CA VAL A 96 5.24 -19.64 -7.61
C VAL A 96 4.05 -20.56 -7.89
N ASP A 97 3.13 -20.67 -6.95
CA ASP A 97 1.88 -21.43 -7.07
C ASP A 97 0.65 -20.53 -7.25
N ALA A 98 0.77 -19.29 -6.78
CA ALA A 98 -0.22 -18.24 -6.97
C ALA A 98 0.46 -16.89 -7.22
N TYR A 99 -0.26 -15.97 -7.86
CA TYR A 99 0.19 -14.60 -8.10
C TYR A 99 -0.93 -13.61 -7.81
N ILE A 100 -0.61 -12.56 -7.05
CA ILE A 100 -1.56 -11.51 -6.67
C ILE A 100 -1.29 -10.26 -7.50
N ILE A 101 -2.34 -9.71 -8.10
CA ILE A 101 -2.31 -8.59 -9.03
C ILE A 101 -3.27 -7.51 -8.49
N PRO A 102 -2.74 -6.54 -7.72
CA PRO A 102 -3.53 -5.45 -7.17
C PRO A 102 -3.92 -4.42 -8.26
N SER A 103 -4.73 -3.42 -7.88
CA SER A 103 -5.03 -2.28 -8.76
C SER A 103 -3.96 -1.20 -8.72
N GLN A 104 -3.17 -1.17 -7.65
CA GLN A 104 -2.23 -0.10 -7.36
C GLN A 104 -1.03 -0.09 -8.33
N ASP A 105 -0.44 1.10 -8.50
CA ASP A 105 0.86 1.28 -9.14
C ASP A 105 1.98 1.34 -8.08
N ALA A 106 3.21 1.67 -8.50
CA ALA A 106 4.38 1.67 -7.64
C ALA A 106 4.40 2.78 -6.58
N HIS A 107 3.46 3.73 -6.66
CA HIS A 107 3.36 4.91 -5.82
C HIS A 107 2.03 4.98 -5.04
N GLN A 108 1.26 3.89 -5.08
CA GLN A 108 0.02 3.73 -4.32
C GLN A 108 -1.00 4.81 -4.72
N SER A 109 -1.01 5.17 -6.01
CA SER A 109 -1.93 6.16 -6.57
C SER A 109 -3.38 5.67 -6.55
N GLU A 110 -4.33 6.58 -6.34
CA GLU A 110 -5.77 6.26 -6.39
C GLU A 110 -6.23 5.94 -7.82
N PHE A 111 -5.78 6.76 -8.78
CA PHE A 111 -5.92 6.52 -10.21
C PHE A 111 -4.55 6.16 -10.78
N ILE A 112 -4.54 5.34 -11.82
CA ILE A 112 -3.31 4.84 -12.43
C ILE A 112 -3.31 5.09 -13.93
N ALA A 113 -2.13 5.26 -14.52
CA ALA A 113 -2.00 5.29 -15.97
C ALA A 113 -2.33 3.93 -16.60
N GLU A 114 -2.74 3.94 -17.87
CA GLU A 114 -3.17 2.74 -18.60
C GLU A 114 -2.11 1.63 -18.62
N CYS A 115 -0.82 2.00 -18.68
CA CYS A 115 0.31 1.07 -18.65
C CYS A 115 0.44 0.29 -17.33
N TYR A 116 -0.23 0.74 -16.26
CA TYR A 116 -0.25 0.08 -14.94
C TYR A 116 -1.57 -0.65 -14.67
N MET A 117 -2.55 -0.62 -15.59
CA MET A 117 -3.85 -1.29 -15.46
C MET A 117 -3.78 -2.83 -15.66
N ARG A 118 -2.81 -3.49 -15.02
CA ARG A 118 -2.50 -4.92 -15.16
C ARG A 118 -3.67 -5.82 -14.78
N ARG A 119 -4.33 -5.52 -13.66
CA ARG A 119 -5.54 -6.21 -13.20
C ARG A 119 -6.68 -6.11 -14.21
N ALA A 120 -6.84 -4.96 -14.87
CA ALA A 120 -7.84 -4.82 -15.93
C ALA A 120 -7.45 -5.59 -17.20
N TYR A 121 -6.18 -5.57 -17.59
CA TYR A 121 -5.69 -6.34 -18.73
C TYR A 121 -5.92 -7.85 -18.56
N ILE A 122 -5.57 -8.42 -17.40
CA ILE A 122 -5.65 -9.87 -17.17
C ILE A 122 -7.09 -10.37 -16.98
N SER A 123 -7.95 -9.58 -16.32
CA SER A 123 -9.31 -10.02 -15.95
C SER A 123 -10.43 -9.48 -16.85
N GLY A 124 -10.17 -8.40 -17.60
CA GLY A 124 -11.18 -7.64 -18.33
C GLY A 124 -12.01 -6.69 -17.45
N PHE A 125 -11.84 -6.72 -16.12
CA PHE A 125 -12.56 -5.85 -15.20
C PHE A 125 -11.91 -4.47 -15.09
N THR A 126 -12.68 -3.42 -15.39
CA THR A 126 -12.20 -2.03 -15.55
C THR A 126 -12.56 -1.09 -14.40
N GLY A 127 -13.13 -1.62 -13.30
CA GLY A 127 -13.44 -0.80 -12.13
C GLY A 127 -12.17 -0.25 -11.46
N SER A 128 -12.26 0.88 -10.75
CA SER A 128 -11.05 1.50 -10.17
C SER A 128 -10.41 0.66 -9.07
N ALA A 129 -11.18 -0.15 -8.34
CA ALA A 129 -10.70 -0.91 -7.19
C ALA A 129 -10.91 -2.42 -7.35
N GLY A 130 -9.89 -3.19 -7.01
CA GLY A 130 -9.98 -4.64 -6.88
C GLY A 130 -8.63 -5.36 -6.90
N THR A 131 -8.63 -6.61 -6.49
CA THR A 131 -7.44 -7.46 -6.42
C THR A 131 -7.72 -8.76 -7.16
N ALA A 132 -6.94 -9.06 -8.19
CA ALA A 132 -6.99 -10.34 -8.87
C ALA A 132 -5.98 -11.30 -8.24
N VAL A 133 -6.38 -12.56 -8.05
CA VAL A 133 -5.50 -13.63 -7.59
C VAL A 133 -5.64 -14.80 -8.55
N VAL A 134 -4.52 -15.27 -9.06
CA VAL A 134 -4.46 -16.40 -10.00
C VAL A 134 -3.63 -17.51 -9.38
N THR A 135 -4.21 -18.70 -9.24
CA THR A 135 -3.50 -19.94 -8.90
C THR A 135 -3.30 -20.78 -10.16
N LYS A 136 -2.61 -21.91 -10.04
CA LYS A 136 -2.43 -22.89 -11.12
C LYS A 136 -3.76 -23.36 -11.74
N ASP A 137 -4.82 -23.42 -10.94
CA ASP A 137 -6.13 -23.97 -11.31
C ASP A 137 -7.28 -22.95 -11.30
N LYS A 138 -7.25 -21.95 -10.41
CA LYS A 138 -8.34 -20.98 -10.20
C LYS A 138 -7.90 -19.54 -10.49
N ALA A 139 -8.88 -18.67 -10.69
CA ALA A 139 -8.70 -17.23 -10.77
C ALA A 139 -9.87 -16.56 -10.06
N ALA A 140 -9.58 -15.63 -9.15
CA ALA A 140 -10.58 -14.92 -8.36
C ALA A 140 -10.28 -13.42 -8.36
N LEU A 141 -11.33 -12.60 -8.31
CA LEU A 141 -11.22 -11.15 -8.27
C LEU A 141 -12.08 -10.59 -7.14
N TRP A 142 -11.44 -9.87 -6.22
CA TRP A 142 -12.09 -9.10 -5.17
C TRP A 142 -12.35 -7.69 -5.65
N THR A 143 -13.54 -7.18 -5.40
CA THR A 143 -13.88 -5.76 -5.59
C THR A 143 -14.95 -5.37 -4.57
N ASP A 144 -15.16 -4.08 -4.37
CA ASP A 144 -16.13 -3.54 -3.41
C ASP A 144 -17.54 -3.35 -4.03
N GLY A 145 -18.50 -2.98 -3.17
CA GLY A 145 -19.92 -2.87 -3.51
C GLY A 145 -20.25 -1.98 -4.71
N ARG A 146 -19.42 -0.97 -5.02
CA ARG A 146 -19.61 -0.08 -6.17
C ARG A 146 -19.56 -0.84 -7.49
N TYR A 147 -18.77 -1.91 -7.55
CA TYR A 147 -18.38 -2.57 -8.79
C TYR A 147 -18.94 -3.97 -8.97
N PHE A 148 -19.74 -4.46 -8.03
CA PHE A 148 -20.38 -5.77 -8.07
C PHE A 148 -21.08 -6.10 -9.41
N LEU A 149 -21.98 -5.23 -9.87
CA LEU A 149 -22.72 -5.44 -11.11
C LEU A 149 -21.83 -5.28 -12.36
N GLN A 150 -20.82 -4.41 -12.28
CA GLN A 150 -19.86 -4.22 -13.37
C GLN A 150 -18.98 -5.47 -13.53
N ALA A 151 -18.44 -5.99 -12.43
CA ALA A 151 -17.61 -7.19 -12.43
C ALA A 151 -18.38 -8.42 -12.95
N GLU A 152 -19.65 -8.59 -12.58
CA GLU A 152 -20.49 -9.69 -13.11
C GLU A 152 -20.70 -9.64 -14.62
N LYS A 153 -20.68 -8.44 -15.21
CA LYS A 153 -20.85 -8.24 -16.66
C LYS A 153 -19.54 -8.38 -17.42
N GLN A 154 -18.42 -7.95 -16.82
CA GLN A 154 -17.12 -7.87 -17.48
C GLN A 154 -16.28 -9.14 -17.31
N LEU A 155 -16.40 -9.84 -16.19
CA LEU A 155 -15.62 -11.05 -15.93
C LEU A 155 -16.11 -12.24 -16.76
N SER A 156 -15.15 -12.98 -17.33
CA SER A 156 -15.43 -14.24 -18.00
C SER A 156 -15.81 -15.33 -16.99
N SER A 157 -16.34 -16.46 -17.48
CA SER A 157 -16.66 -17.61 -16.62
C SER A 157 -15.44 -18.28 -15.97
N SER A 158 -14.22 -17.93 -16.40
CA SER A 158 -12.98 -18.41 -15.80
C SER A 158 -12.63 -17.71 -14.48
N TRP A 159 -13.31 -16.60 -14.16
CA TRP A 159 -13.07 -15.81 -12.96
C TRP A 159 -14.17 -16.01 -11.92
N ILE A 160 -13.75 -16.14 -10.66
CA ILE A 160 -14.63 -16.15 -9.49
C ILE A 160 -14.72 -14.73 -8.95
N LEU A 161 -15.90 -14.11 -9.03
CA LEU A 161 -16.14 -12.83 -8.40
C LEU A 161 -16.29 -12.98 -6.88
N MET A 162 -15.41 -12.31 -6.14
CA MET A 162 -15.44 -12.20 -4.69
C MET A 162 -15.97 -10.81 -4.31
N ARG A 163 -17.14 -10.77 -3.68
CA ARG A 163 -17.81 -9.53 -3.27
C ARG A 163 -17.25 -9.04 -1.94
N ALA A 164 -16.13 -8.34 -1.97
CA ALA A 164 -15.43 -7.91 -0.75
C ALA A 164 -16.33 -7.06 0.15
N GLY A 165 -16.21 -7.26 1.47
CA GLY A 165 -17.02 -6.58 2.48
C GLY A 165 -18.36 -7.27 2.79
N ASN A 166 -18.79 -8.24 1.99
CA ASN A 166 -19.96 -9.06 2.34
C ASN A 166 -19.59 -10.13 3.38
N ILE A 167 -20.53 -10.41 4.29
CA ILE A 167 -20.37 -11.45 5.32
C ILE A 167 -20.12 -12.81 4.65
N GLY A 168 -19.09 -13.51 5.13
CA GLY A 168 -18.71 -14.84 4.66
C GLY A 168 -17.88 -14.87 3.37
N VAL A 169 -17.51 -13.70 2.81
CA VAL A 169 -16.52 -13.63 1.73
C VAL A 169 -15.13 -13.54 2.35
N PRO A 170 -14.23 -14.50 2.09
CA PRO A 170 -12.90 -14.51 2.67
C PRO A 170 -12.05 -13.36 2.11
N THR A 171 -11.04 -12.94 2.87
CA THR A 171 -9.95 -12.09 2.36
C THR A 171 -9.13 -12.84 1.30
N THR A 172 -8.25 -12.12 0.60
CA THR A 172 -7.36 -12.75 -0.40
C THR A 172 -6.44 -13.79 0.24
N ALA A 173 -5.92 -13.51 1.43
CA ALA A 173 -5.02 -14.42 2.14
C ALA A 173 -5.76 -15.64 2.72
N GLU A 174 -6.94 -15.43 3.32
CA GLU A 174 -7.81 -16.53 3.77
C GLU A 174 -8.17 -17.48 2.63
N TRP A 175 -8.57 -16.93 1.48
CA TRP A 175 -8.90 -17.75 0.32
C TRP A 175 -7.69 -18.52 -0.23
N LEU A 176 -6.50 -17.91 -0.25
CA LEU A 176 -5.28 -18.58 -0.64
C LEU A 176 -4.93 -19.73 0.32
N ASN A 177 -5.03 -19.49 1.63
CA ASN A 177 -4.86 -20.52 2.66
C ASN A 177 -5.83 -21.68 2.45
N ASP A 178 -7.06 -21.45 1.99
CA ASP A 178 -8.04 -22.52 1.77
C ASP A 178 -7.89 -23.26 0.44
N VAL A 179 -7.36 -22.59 -0.58
CA VAL A 179 -7.25 -23.17 -1.93
C VAL A 179 -5.91 -23.85 -2.17
N LEU A 180 -4.83 -23.36 -1.57
CA LEU A 180 -3.49 -23.89 -1.78
C LEU A 180 -3.14 -25.03 -0.82
N ALA A 181 -2.24 -25.91 -1.27
CA ALA A 181 -1.66 -26.93 -0.40
C ALA A 181 -0.63 -26.28 0.55
N PRO A 182 -0.49 -26.76 1.80
CA PRO A 182 0.49 -26.23 2.74
C PRO A 182 1.90 -26.18 2.14
N GLY A 183 2.66 -25.10 2.39
CA GLY A 183 4.00 -24.93 1.81
C GLY A 183 4.04 -24.30 0.41
N CYS A 184 2.90 -23.99 -0.21
CA CYS A 184 2.88 -23.30 -1.50
C CYS A 184 3.48 -21.88 -1.43
N ARG A 185 3.96 -21.41 -2.58
CA ARG A 185 4.63 -20.12 -2.75
C ARG A 185 3.70 -19.12 -3.44
N VAL A 186 3.50 -17.94 -2.85
CA VAL A 186 2.62 -16.90 -3.38
C VAL A 186 3.49 -15.73 -3.85
N GLY A 187 3.45 -15.42 -5.14
CA GLY A 187 4.21 -14.33 -5.74
C GLY A 187 3.48 -12.99 -5.69
N ILE A 188 4.25 -11.93 -5.44
CA ILE A 188 3.81 -10.54 -5.64
C ILE A 188 4.89 -9.72 -6.35
N ASP A 189 4.47 -8.66 -7.04
CA ASP A 189 5.38 -7.58 -7.43
C ASP A 189 5.55 -6.63 -6.23
N PRO A 190 6.76 -6.53 -5.64
CA PRO A 190 6.99 -5.78 -4.41
C PRO A 190 6.82 -4.27 -4.58
N PHE A 191 6.79 -3.74 -5.80
CA PHE A 191 6.52 -2.32 -6.03
C PHE A 191 5.04 -1.97 -5.83
N LEU A 192 4.12 -2.92 -5.99
CA LEU A 192 2.67 -2.63 -6.00
C LEU A 192 2.02 -2.69 -4.62
N PHE A 193 2.77 -3.11 -3.59
CA PHE A 193 2.30 -3.21 -2.21
C PHE A 193 3.11 -2.26 -1.34
N SER A 194 2.46 -1.58 -0.39
CA SER A 194 3.19 -0.90 0.68
C SER A 194 3.93 -1.92 1.54
N SER A 195 4.97 -1.48 2.25
CA SER A 195 5.70 -2.38 3.15
C SER A 195 4.79 -2.98 4.22
N ASP A 196 3.89 -2.19 4.80
CA ASP A 196 2.94 -2.68 5.82
C ASP A 196 2.00 -3.74 5.24
N ALA A 197 1.40 -3.49 4.08
CA ALA A 197 0.49 -4.44 3.44
C ALA A 197 1.19 -5.74 3.01
N SER A 198 2.48 -5.65 2.62
CA SER A 198 3.26 -6.83 2.27
C SER A 198 3.61 -7.68 3.49
N GLU A 199 3.90 -7.08 4.65
CA GLU A 199 4.15 -7.84 5.88
C GLU A 199 2.85 -8.43 6.44
N GLU A 200 1.74 -7.71 6.43
CA GLU A 200 0.41 -8.24 6.81
C GLU A 200 0.05 -9.45 5.95
N LEU A 201 0.18 -9.34 4.62
CA LEU A 201 -0.06 -10.46 3.71
C LEU A 201 0.85 -11.66 4.01
N LYS A 202 2.11 -11.42 4.34
CA LYS A 202 3.07 -12.48 4.69
C LYS A 202 2.69 -13.18 5.98
N GLU A 203 2.28 -12.43 7.00
CA GLU A 203 1.79 -12.98 8.27
C GLU A 203 0.54 -13.83 8.07
N ASP A 204 -0.44 -13.34 7.31
CA ASP A 204 -1.68 -14.08 7.03
C ASP A 204 -1.43 -15.38 6.25
N LEU A 205 -0.54 -15.35 5.25
CA LEU A 205 -0.16 -16.53 4.47
C LEU A 205 0.64 -17.56 5.29
N SER A 206 1.36 -17.10 6.32
CA SER A 206 2.15 -17.99 7.18
C SER A 206 1.28 -18.95 8.01
N GLN A 207 -0.01 -18.65 8.20
CA GLN A 207 -0.95 -19.48 8.96
C GLN A 207 -1.08 -20.92 8.43
N LYS A 208 -0.85 -21.15 7.12
CA LYS A 208 -0.76 -22.49 6.52
C LYS A 208 0.61 -22.78 5.90
N ASN A 209 1.66 -22.17 6.45
CA ASN A 209 3.05 -22.31 6.02
C ASN A 209 3.27 -21.93 4.55
N HIS A 210 2.50 -21.00 3.99
CA HIS A 210 2.80 -20.48 2.65
C HIS A 210 3.94 -19.46 2.71
N GLU A 211 4.74 -19.42 1.65
CA GLU A 211 5.86 -18.48 1.50
C GLU A 211 5.42 -17.31 0.60
N LEU A 212 5.58 -16.07 1.07
CA LEU A 212 5.45 -14.89 0.22
C LEU A 212 6.76 -14.66 -0.55
N VAL A 213 6.69 -14.65 -1.88
CA VAL A 213 7.83 -14.49 -2.80
C VAL A 213 7.75 -13.13 -3.48
N LEU A 214 8.80 -12.33 -3.34
CA LEU A 214 8.91 -11.01 -3.96
C LEU A 214 9.61 -11.10 -5.31
N LEU A 215 8.92 -10.74 -6.39
CA LEU A 215 9.44 -10.80 -7.76
C LEU A 215 9.92 -9.40 -8.21
N TYR A 216 11.18 -9.05 -7.90
CA TYR A 216 11.74 -7.71 -8.18
C TYR A 216 11.95 -7.41 -9.66
N ASN A 217 12.41 -8.40 -10.42
CA ASN A 217 12.92 -8.17 -11.78
C ASN A 217 11.84 -8.29 -12.86
N ILE A 218 10.64 -8.76 -12.51
CA ILE A 218 9.63 -9.15 -13.49
C ILE A 218 8.22 -9.02 -12.92
N ASN A 219 7.36 -8.32 -13.65
CA ASN A 219 5.93 -8.41 -13.43
C ASN A 219 5.36 -9.43 -14.43
N LEU A 220 4.74 -10.49 -13.90
CA LEU A 220 4.28 -11.61 -14.75
C LEU A 220 3.16 -11.19 -15.73
N VAL A 221 2.40 -10.14 -15.40
CA VAL A 221 1.38 -9.61 -16.32
C VAL A 221 2.03 -8.87 -17.48
N ASP A 222 3.11 -8.14 -17.23
CA ASP A 222 3.82 -7.39 -18.28
C ASP A 222 4.42 -8.35 -19.32
N GLU A 223 4.91 -9.52 -18.89
CA GLU A 223 5.44 -10.58 -19.77
C GLU A 223 4.43 -11.16 -20.76
N ILE A 224 3.16 -11.22 -20.38
CA ILE A 224 2.08 -11.68 -21.26
C ILE A 224 1.42 -10.52 -22.00
N TRP A 225 1.51 -9.29 -21.49
CA TRP A 225 1.01 -8.09 -22.15
C TRP A 225 1.92 -7.65 -23.30
N LYS A 226 3.24 -7.86 -23.14
CA LYS A 226 4.27 -7.64 -24.17
C LYS A 226 4.12 -6.25 -24.81
N GLN A 227 4.18 -6.19 -26.14
CA GLN A 227 4.12 -4.96 -26.93
C GLN A 227 2.72 -4.32 -26.98
N LEU A 228 1.67 -5.03 -26.52
CA LEU A 228 0.32 -4.46 -26.42
C LEU A 228 0.17 -3.59 -25.16
N ARG A 229 1.15 -3.61 -24.25
CA ARG A 229 1.15 -2.74 -23.08
C ARG A 229 1.28 -1.28 -23.52
N PRO A 230 0.37 -0.38 -23.11
CA PRO A 230 0.51 1.04 -23.36
C PRO A 230 1.85 1.54 -22.85
N LYS A 231 2.45 2.51 -23.54
CA LYS A 231 3.70 3.14 -23.10
C LYS A 231 3.43 3.95 -21.83
N PRO A 232 4.41 4.03 -20.91
CA PRO A 232 4.34 4.97 -19.81
C PRO A 232 4.11 6.41 -20.30
N PRO A 233 3.37 7.24 -19.54
CA PRO A 233 3.16 8.63 -19.91
C PRO A 233 4.50 9.37 -19.90
N SER A 234 4.73 10.17 -20.95
CA SER A 234 5.98 10.89 -21.20
C SER A 234 5.76 12.39 -21.42
N LYS A 235 4.65 12.94 -20.90
CA LYS A 235 4.34 14.36 -21.08
C LYS A 235 5.31 15.22 -20.27
N PRO A 236 5.70 16.40 -20.77
CA PRO A 236 6.61 17.29 -20.05
C PRO A 236 6.07 17.71 -18.67
N VAL A 237 6.97 17.77 -17.70
CA VAL A 237 6.73 18.39 -16.41
C VAL A 237 6.76 19.91 -16.57
N ARG A 238 5.95 20.61 -15.76
CA ARG A 238 5.92 22.07 -15.72
C ARG A 238 6.12 22.59 -14.31
N LEU A 239 6.60 23.82 -14.19
CA LEU A 239 6.69 24.51 -12.91
C LEU A 239 5.31 24.85 -12.36
N HIS A 240 5.24 24.92 -11.03
CA HIS A 240 4.14 25.51 -10.30
C HIS A 240 4.59 26.85 -9.74
N ASP A 241 4.13 27.94 -10.36
CA ASP A 241 4.57 29.30 -10.00
C ASP A 241 4.46 29.57 -8.50
N LEU A 242 5.46 30.28 -7.97
CA LEU A 242 5.54 30.63 -6.56
C LEU A 242 4.29 31.35 -6.03
N LYS A 243 3.65 32.19 -6.87
CA LYS A 243 2.39 32.87 -6.53
C LYS A 243 1.23 31.92 -6.16
N TYR A 244 1.27 30.68 -6.64
CA TYR A 244 0.30 29.64 -6.29
C TYR A 244 0.83 28.69 -5.21
N ALA A 245 2.14 28.40 -5.25
CA ALA A 245 2.78 27.49 -4.31
C ALA A 245 2.87 28.04 -2.89
N GLY A 246 2.97 29.37 -2.73
CA GLY A 246 3.10 30.06 -1.44
C GLY A 246 4.48 29.96 -0.78
N GLU A 247 5.24 28.91 -1.08
CA GLU A 247 6.56 28.63 -0.52
C GLU A 247 7.49 28.04 -1.58
N ASP A 248 8.74 28.49 -1.60
CA ASP A 248 9.77 28.03 -2.54
C ASP A 248 10.38 26.67 -2.13
N VAL A 249 11.08 26.04 -3.06
CA VAL A 249 11.63 24.68 -2.88
C VAL A 249 12.73 24.64 -1.81
N LEU A 250 13.59 25.66 -1.74
CA LEU A 250 14.70 25.70 -0.79
C LEU A 250 14.18 25.80 0.65
N SER A 251 13.16 26.62 0.88
CA SER A 251 12.48 26.73 2.18
C SER A 251 11.87 25.40 2.62
N LYS A 252 11.13 24.72 1.73
CA LYS A 252 10.53 23.41 2.02
C LYS A 252 11.58 22.32 2.31
N LEU A 253 12.67 22.29 1.53
CA LEU A 253 13.78 21.36 1.75
C LEU A 253 14.52 21.65 3.07
N SER A 254 14.67 22.92 3.43
CA SER A 254 15.27 23.31 4.71
C SER A 254 14.41 22.84 5.89
N LEU A 255 13.10 23.05 5.82
CA LEU A 255 12.16 22.56 6.83
C LEU A 255 12.21 21.03 6.95
N LEU A 256 12.21 20.32 5.82
CA LEU A 256 12.33 18.85 5.81
C LEU A 256 13.63 18.40 6.47
N ARG A 257 14.77 19.00 6.12
CA ARG A 257 16.08 18.65 6.70
C ARG A 257 16.12 18.89 8.21
N SER A 258 15.48 19.94 8.71
CA SER A 258 15.31 20.14 10.16
C SER A 258 14.54 18.99 10.81
N GLN A 259 13.46 18.52 10.18
CA GLN A 259 12.69 17.37 10.67
C GLN A 259 13.47 16.06 10.61
N LEU A 260 14.33 15.87 9.60
CA LEU A 260 15.25 14.72 9.54
C LEU A 260 16.22 14.75 10.73
N ALA A 261 16.84 15.90 11.00
CA ALA A 261 17.75 16.08 12.12
C ALA A 261 17.06 15.79 13.47
N ASP A 262 15.85 16.32 13.69
CA ASP A 262 15.06 16.06 14.90
C ASP A 262 14.69 14.58 15.06
N ALA A 263 14.52 13.86 13.95
CA ALA A 263 14.24 12.43 13.93
C ALA A 263 15.50 11.55 14.02
N GLY A 264 16.71 12.14 14.02
CA GLY A 264 17.98 11.41 13.95
C GLY A 264 18.21 10.70 12.61
N CYS A 265 17.56 11.15 11.54
CA CYS A 265 17.67 10.61 10.20
C CYS A 265 18.64 11.45 9.35
N THR A 266 19.37 10.81 8.44
CA THR A 266 20.26 11.49 7.49
C THR A 266 19.67 11.55 6.08
N ALA A 267 18.62 10.78 5.81
CA ALA A 267 17.91 10.79 4.54
C ALA A 267 16.43 10.41 4.69
N ILE A 268 15.62 10.72 3.68
CA ILE A 268 14.25 10.22 3.50
C ILE A 268 14.01 9.82 2.05
N ALA A 269 13.29 8.71 1.84
CA ALA A 269 12.80 8.31 0.53
C ALA A 269 11.29 8.55 0.43
N ILE A 270 10.88 9.31 -0.59
CA ILE A 270 9.49 9.72 -0.83
C ILE A 270 9.01 9.01 -2.11
N SER A 271 7.97 8.20 -1.97
CA SER A 271 7.31 7.48 -3.09
C SER A 271 6.03 8.14 -3.57
N ARG A 272 5.35 8.93 -2.74
CA ARG A 272 4.07 9.53 -3.09
C ARG A 272 4.22 10.66 -4.09
N LEU A 273 3.52 10.56 -5.22
CA LEU A 273 3.69 11.49 -6.35
C LEU A 273 3.26 12.93 -6.03
N ASP A 274 2.25 13.08 -5.19
CA ASP A 274 1.77 14.37 -4.69
C ASP A 274 2.76 15.03 -3.73
N GLU A 275 3.42 14.25 -2.87
CA GLU A 275 4.51 14.72 -2.01
C GLU A 275 5.71 15.23 -2.82
N VAL A 276 6.13 14.46 -3.83
CA VAL A 276 7.22 14.89 -4.74
C VAL A 276 6.82 16.16 -5.50
N ALA A 277 5.62 16.19 -6.10
CA ALA A 277 5.13 17.35 -6.85
C ALA A 277 5.03 18.62 -5.98
N TRP A 278 4.60 18.49 -4.73
CA TRP A 278 4.49 19.62 -3.80
C TRP A 278 5.85 20.12 -3.32
N LEU A 279 6.75 19.21 -2.94
CA LEU A 279 8.05 19.56 -2.38
C LEU A 279 8.90 20.30 -3.42
N LEU A 280 8.81 19.89 -4.69
CA LEU A 280 9.61 20.45 -5.78
C LEU A 280 8.92 21.57 -6.56
N ASN A 281 7.69 21.95 -6.20
CA ASN A 281 6.86 22.90 -6.98
C ASN A 281 6.75 22.49 -8.46
N LEU A 282 6.56 21.20 -8.72
CA LEU A 282 6.39 20.65 -10.07
C LEU A 282 4.97 20.13 -10.26
N ARG A 283 4.50 20.12 -11.52
CA ARG A 283 3.22 19.48 -11.90
C ARG A 283 3.42 18.65 -13.16
N GLY A 284 2.71 17.53 -13.22
CA GLY A 284 2.74 16.59 -14.34
C GLY A 284 1.35 16.33 -14.89
N ASN A 285 1.27 15.39 -15.82
CA ASN A 285 0.01 14.91 -16.39
C ASN A 285 0.08 13.39 -16.63
N ASP A 286 0.77 12.68 -15.74
CA ASP A 286 0.98 11.24 -15.91
C ASP A 286 -0.20 10.43 -15.40
N VAL A 287 -0.79 10.86 -14.28
CA VAL A 287 -1.93 10.22 -13.66
C VAL A 287 -3.22 10.92 -14.07
N PRO A 288 -4.25 10.20 -14.53
CA PRO A 288 -5.55 10.81 -14.84
C PRO A 288 -6.12 11.55 -13.63
N HIS A 289 -6.63 12.76 -13.86
CA HIS A 289 -7.26 13.62 -12.84
C HIS A 289 -6.34 14.16 -11.73
N SER A 290 -5.05 13.81 -11.72
CA SER A 290 -4.08 14.27 -10.73
C SER A 290 -2.87 14.92 -11.42
N PRO A 291 -2.51 16.18 -11.11
CA PRO A 291 -1.46 16.90 -11.82
C PRO A 291 -0.04 16.52 -11.32
N VAL A 292 0.24 15.22 -11.29
CA VAL A 292 1.47 14.62 -10.75
C VAL A 292 2.25 13.89 -11.85
N MET A 293 3.50 13.52 -11.54
CA MET A 293 4.44 12.85 -12.44
C MET A 293 5.03 11.62 -11.77
N TYR A 294 5.16 10.51 -12.49
CA TYR A 294 5.81 9.30 -12.00
C TYR A 294 7.26 9.60 -11.62
N SER A 295 7.55 9.59 -10.32
CA SER A 295 8.85 9.96 -9.78
C SER A 295 9.05 9.47 -8.35
N TYR A 296 10.31 9.30 -7.95
CA TYR A 296 10.72 9.17 -6.55
C TYR A 296 11.63 10.34 -6.17
N LEU A 297 11.69 10.67 -4.89
CA LEU A 297 12.61 11.68 -4.38
C LEU A 297 13.34 11.14 -3.16
N VAL A 298 14.67 11.26 -3.17
CA VAL A 298 15.50 11.02 -1.99
C VAL A 298 16.07 12.36 -1.55
N VAL A 299 15.81 12.75 -0.31
CA VAL A 299 16.39 13.97 0.28
C VAL A 299 17.39 13.57 1.35
N GLU A 300 18.62 14.06 1.22
CA GLU A 300 19.71 13.90 2.17
C GLU A 300 19.95 15.24 2.91
N THR A 301 20.79 15.21 3.94
CA THR A 301 21.15 16.40 4.74
C THR A 301 21.75 17.53 3.90
N ASP A 302 22.46 17.20 2.84
CA ASP A 302 23.26 18.12 2.01
C ASP A 302 22.83 18.16 0.54
N GLY A 303 21.99 17.24 0.06
CA GLY A 303 21.54 17.20 -1.34
C GLY A 303 20.17 16.54 -1.50
N ALA A 304 19.68 16.46 -2.74
CA ALA A 304 18.48 15.72 -3.09
C ALA A 304 18.61 15.08 -4.48
N LYS A 305 17.96 13.93 -4.68
CA LYS A 305 17.97 13.18 -5.93
C LYS A 305 16.53 12.91 -6.38
N LEU A 306 16.16 13.44 -7.53
CA LEU A 306 14.87 13.20 -8.19
C LEU A 306 15.02 12.08 -9.23
N PHE A 307 14.27 11.00 -9.05
CA PHE A 307 14.24 9.85 -9.95
C PHE A 307 13.04 9.99 -10.88
N ILE A 308 13.27 10.29 -12.15
CA ILE A 308 12.23 10.59 -13.13
C ILE A 308 12.72 10.22 -14.53
N ASP A 309 11.80 10.09 -15.48
CA ASP A 309 12.15 9.99 -16.89
C ASP A 309 12.65 11.34 -17.42
N ASP A 310 13.92 11.41 -17.81
CA ASP A 310 14.60 12.61 -18.32
C ASP A 310 13.89 13.23 -19.53
N TYR A 311 13.16 12.44 -20.34
CA TYR A 311 12.38 12.96 -21.46
C TYR A 311 11.28 13.93 -21.05
N LYS A 312 10.88 13.92 -19.76
CA LYS A 312 9.85 14.82 -19.21
C LYS A 312 10.42 16.17 -18.79
N ILE A 313 11.74 16.31 -18.70
CA ILE A 313 12.38 17.49 -18.13
C ILE A 313 12.66 18.52 -19.23
N THR A 314 12.03 19.68 -19.12
CA THR A 314 12.31 20.84 -19.98
C THR A 314 13.54 21.59 -19.47
N PRO A 315 14.19 22.44 -20.30
CA PRO A 315 15.30 23.29 -19.85
C PRO A 315 14.93 24.18 -18.65
N GLU A 316 13.72 24.73 -18.66
CA GLU A 316 13.19 25.53 -17.55
C GLU A 316 13.10 24.73 -16.24
N VAL A 317 12.57 23.50 -16.30
CA VAL A 317 12.49 22.62 -15.12
C VAL A 317 13.89 22.18 -14.67
N MET A 318 14.80 21.90 -15.60
CA MET A 318 16.18 21.57 -15.31
C MET A 318 16.89 22.70 -14.54
N ASP A 319 16.72 23.95 -14.98
CA ASP A 319 17.31 25.10 -14.32
C ASP A 319 16.72 25.34 -12.92
N HIS A 320 15.40 25.17 -12.76
CA HIS A 320 14.73 25.20 -11.46
C HIS A 320 15.29 24.15 -10.50
N LEU A 321 15.45 22.91 -10.95
CA LEU A 321 16.02 21.82 -10.13
C LEU A 321 17.47 22.08 -9.74
N LYS A 322 18.31 22.54 -10.68
CA LYS A 322 19.70 22.91 -10.41
C LYS A 322 19.82 24.06 -9.41
N SER A 323 18.92 25.05 -9.49
CA SER A 323 18.91 26.17 -8.53
C SER A 323 18.62 25.73 -7.10
N ALA A 324 17.98 24.56 -6.93
CA ALA A 324 17.68 23.94 -5.64
C ALA A 324 18.66 22.81 -5.27
N ASP A 325 19.75 22.63 -6.02
CA ASP A 325 20.75 21.56 -5.85
C ASP A 325 20.15 20.14 -5.87
N ILE A 326 19.24 19.92 -6.82
CA ILE A 326 18.59 18.61 -7.03
C ILE A 326 19.24 17.90 -8.22
N GLU A 327 19.78 16.72 -7.96
CA GLU A 327 20.35 15.82 -8.96
C GLU A 327 19.24 15.00 -9.64
N LEU A 328 19.27 14.88 -10.96
CA LEU A 328 18.37 14.01 -11.71
C LEU A 328 18.96 12.61 -11.85
N ARG A 329 18.10 11.61 -11.72
CA ARG A 329 18.43 10.19 -11.87
C ARG A 329 17.36 9.47 -12.69
N PRO A 330 17.73 8.41 -13.44
CA PRO A 330 16.75 7.54 -14.09
C PRO A 330 15.74 6.98 -13.08
N TYR A 331 14.46 6.97 -13.45
CA TYR A 331 13.38 6.50 -12.60
C TYR A 331 13.64 5.10 -11.99
N GLU A 332 14.21 4.18 -12.77
CA GLU A 332 14.49 2.79 -12.38
C GLU A 332 15.66 2.63 -11.41
N SER A 333 16.49 3.66 -11.23
CA SER A 333 17.70 3.61 -10.39
C SER A 333 17.45 3.87 -8.90
N ILE A 334 16.18 3.99 -8.47
CA ILE A 334 15.82 4.24 -7.08
C ILE A 334 16.33 3.14 -6.12
N LEU A 335 16.25 1.87 -6.51
CA LEU A 335 16.72 0.77 -5.65
C LEU A 335 18.23 0.84 -5.44
N GLU A 336 19.00 1.12 -6.50
CA GLU A 336 20.46 1.30 -6.42
C GLU A 336 20.83 2.46 -5.48
N ALA A 337 20.11 3.57 -5.55
CA ALA A 337 20.35 4.70 -4.66
C ALA A 337 20.07 4.36 -3.18
N VAL A 338 19.02 3.57 -2.92
CA VAL A 338 18.67 3.11 -1.58
C VAL A 338 19.71 2.11 -1.04
N GLU A 339 20.23 1.22 -1.89
CA GLU A 339 21.35 0.33 -1.51
C GLU A 339 22.60 1.16 -1.16
N ASN A 340 22.95 2.15 -1.98
CA ASN A 340 24.09 3.03 -1.74
C ASN A 340 23.94 3.86 -0.45
N LEU A 341 22.72 4.26 -0.07
CA LEU A 341 22.46 4.89 1.22
C LEU A 341 22.76 3.95 2.40
N ALA A 342 22.30 2.70 2.32
CA ALA A 342 22.59 1.70 3.34
C ALA A 342 24.10 1.41 3.45
N VAL A 343 24.81 1.28 2.32
CA VAL A 343 26.26 1.06 2.29
C VAL A 343 27.03 2.21 2.96
N ARG A 344 26.57 3.45 2.77
CA ARG A 344 27.13 4.64 3.42
C ARG A 344 26.78 4.80 4.90
N GLY A 345 26.02 3.87 5.50
CA GLY A 345 25.63 3.96 6.90
C GLY A 345 24.50 4.97 7.16
N ALA A 346 23.69 5.31 6.15
CA ALA A 346 22.64 6.30 6.32
C ALA A 346 21.54 5.84 7.29
N CYS A 347 21.00 6.78 8.05
CA CYS A 347 19.77 6.61 8.81
C CYS A 347 18.60 7.07 7.93
N LEU A 348 17.87 6.12 7.31
CA LEU A 348 16.84 6.41 6.32
C LEU A 348 15.46 6.43 6.96
N TRP A 349 14.75 7.56 6.82
CA TRP A 349 13.33 7.64 7.13
C TRP A 349 12.53 6.96 6.02
N LEU A 350 11.72 5.97 6.39
CA LEU A 350 10.78 5.28 5.53
C LEU A 350 9.38 5.30 6.13
N ASP A 351 8.38 5.78 5.37
CA ASP A 351 6.98 5.62 5.72
C ASP A 351 6.46 4.29 5.18
N THR A 352 6.38 3.27 6.03
CA THR A 352 6.04 1.90 5.61
C THR A 352 4.61 1.74 5.11
N SER A 353 3.75 2.72 5.38
CA SER A 353 2.37 2.76 4.92
C SER A 353 2.23 3.22 3.47
N SER A 354 3.21 3.99 2.97
CA SER A 354 3.17 4.62 1.64
C SER A 354 4.32 4.17 0.73
N VAL A 355 5.49 3.88 1.29
CA VAL A 355 6.63 3.36 0.55
C VAL A 355 6.41 1.89 0.23
N ASN A 356 6.65 1.53 -1.03
CA ASN A 356 6.48 0.16 -1.49
C ASN A 356 7.47 -0.81 -0.82
N ALA A 357 7.06 -2.08 -0.76
CA ALA A 357 7.84 -3.13 -0.12
C ALA A 357 9.22 -3.32 -0.76
N ALA A 358 9.37 -3.03 -2.06
CA ALA A 358 10.64 -3.14 -2.76
C ALA A 358 11.71 -2.23 -2.13
N ILE A 359 11.41 -0.94 -1.96
CA ILE A 359 12.35 0.04 -1.37
C ILE A 359 12.73 -0.35 0.06
N VAL A 360 11.74 -0.66 0.91
CA VAL A 360 11.98 -0.98 2.32
C VAL A 360 12.80 -2.26 2.48
N ASN A 361 12.48 -3.31 1.71
CA ASN A 361 13.19 -4.58 1.80
C ASN A 361 14.60 -4.51 1.20
N THR A 362 14.80 -3.75 0.13
CA THR A 362 16.14 -3.46 -0.41
C THR A 362 17.01 -2.76 0.62
N PHE A 363 16.47 -1.74 1.31
CA PHE A 363 17.21 -1.04 2.37
C PHE A 363 17.56 -1.99 3.52
N LYS A 364 16.57 -2.69 4.08
CA LYS A 364 16.77 -3.68 5.18
C LYS A 364 17.83 -4.73 4.82
N SER A 365 17.70 -5.35 3.65
CA SER A 365 18.65 -6.37 3.18
C SER A 365 20.07 -5.83 3.03
N SER A 366 20.20 -4.55 2.67
CA SER A 366 21.51 -3.89 2.53
C SER A 366 22.12 -3.53 3.88
N CYS A 367 21.31 -3.10 4.86
CA CYS A 367 21.74 -2.91 6.25
C CYS A 367 22.27 -4.21 6.86
N ASP A 368 21.59 -5.34 6.61
CA ASP A 368 22.00 -6.65 7.09
C ASP A 368 23.36 -7.06 6.50
N LYS A 369 23.54 -6.88 5.19
CA LYS A 369 24.81 -7.13 4.50
C LYS A 369 25.95 -6.26 5.04
N HIS A 370 25.68 -4.97 5.26
CA HIS A 370 26.66 -4.03 5.83
C HIS A 370 27.10 -4.49 7.24
N SER A 371 26.14 -4.88 8.08
CA SER A 371 26.40 -5.36 9.44
C SER A 371 27.24 -6.65 9.47
N ILE A 372 26.99 -7.57 8.53
CA ILE A 372 27.77 -8.81 8.40
C ILE A 372 29.19 -8.52 7.89
N GLY A 373 29.34 -7.64 6.90
CA GLY A 373 30.65 -7.22 6.38
C GLY A 373 31.54 -6.62 7.47
N HIS A 374 31.00 -5.69 8.25
CA HIS A 374 31.72 -5.03 9.34
C HIS A 374 32.16 -6.01 10.44
N ARG A 375 31.31 -7.00 10.79
CA ARG A 375 31.68 -8.05 11.75
C ARG A 375 32.81 -8.96 11.24
N ASN A 376 32.83 -9.25 9.94
CA ASN A 376 33.89 -10.06 9.34
C ASN A 376 35.21 -9.29 9.26
N GLU A 377 35.18 -7.99 8.96
CA GLU A 377 36.37 -7.12 8.99
C GLU A 377 36.95 -6.97 10.40
N MET A 378 36.10 -6.82 11.42
CA MET A 378 36.54 -6.76 12.82
C MET A 378 37.20 -8.07 13.28
N LYS A 379 36.73 -9.23 12.79
CA LYS A 379 37.36 -10.54 13.07
C LYS A 379 38.66 -10.78 12.31
N ALA A 380 38.88 -10.08 11.19
CA ALA A 380 40.08 -10.24 10.35
C ALA A 380 41.25 -9.35 10.78
N LYS A 381 41.04 -8.36 11.67
CA LYS A 381 42.11 -7.52 12.23
C LYS A 381 42.63 -8.10 13.55
N PRO A 382 43.96 -8.29 13.73
CA PRO A 382 44.51 -8.77 15.00
C PRO A 382 44.31 -7.72 16.11
N GLU A 383 43.86 -8.18 17.28
CA GLU A 383 43.56 -7.34 18.45
C GLU A 383 44.76 -6.49 18.85
N THR A 384 44.63 -5.17 18.71
CA THR A 384 45.52 -4.19 19.33
C THR A 384 44.70 -3.41 20.36
N ASN A 385 45.08 -3.56 21.62
CA ASN A 385 44.40 -2.95 22.77
C ASN A 385 44.42 -1.41 22.66
N GLY A 386 43.23 -0.82 22.52
CA GLY A 386 43.00 0.62 22.67
C GLY A 386 41.50 0.91 22.69
N SER A 387 40.99 1.40 23.82
CA SER A 387 39.58 1.73 24.06
C SER A 387 38.95 2.54 22.92
N SER A 388 37.88 2.00 22.32
CA SER A 388 36.93 2.77 21.52
C SER A 388 35.62 2.93 22.30
N ASN A 389 35.21 4.19 22.49
CA ASN A 389 33.86 4.51 22.94
C ASN A 389 32.87 3.95 21.91
N GLY A 390 32.02 3.03 22.34
CA GLY A 390 31.02 2.38 21.50
C GLY A 390 29.91 3.35 21.12
N GLN A 391 29.95 3.85 19.89
CA GLN A 391 28.78 4.29 19.16
C GLN A 391 28.62 3.32 17.99
N LEU A 392 27.61 2.45 18.05
CA LEU A 392 27.25 1.55 16.94
C LEU A 392 26.51 2.39 15.87
N ASP A 393 27.24 3.25 15.15
CA ASP A 393 26.72 4.00 14.00
C ASP A 393 26.74 3.11 12.75
N GLY A 394 25.74 2.23 12.64
CA GLY A 394 25.44 1.47 11.42
C GLY A 394 24.22 2.04 10.71
N PRO A 395 23.97 1.65 9.44
CA PRO A 395 22.76 2.09 8.74
C PRO A 395 21.51 1.61 9.48
N ALA A 396 20.53 2.50 9.61
CA ALA A 396 19.30 2.23 10.36
C ALA A 396 18.08 2.77 9.62
N GLY A 397 16.95 2.06 9.73
CA GLY A 397 15.67 2.51 9.20
C GLY A 397 14.81 3.12 10.30
N VAL A 398 14.36 4.36 10.13
CA VAL A 398 13.34 4.95 11.01
C VAL A 398 11.98 4.83 10.31
N TYR A 399 11.17 3.90 10.81
CA TYR A 399 9.85 3.59 10.26
C TYR A 399 8.78 4.43 10.94
N ARG A 400 8.39 5.53 10.31
CA ARG A 400 7.37 6.45 10.84
C ARG A 400 6.58 7.05 9.69
N SER A 401 5.29 7.30 9.92
CA SER A 401 4.47 8.05 8.98
C SER A 401 5.15 9.39 8.68
N SER A 402 5.30 9.73 7.41
CA SER A 402 5.77 11.04 7.01
C SER A 402 4.87 12.10 7.64
N ARG A 403 5.46 13.08 8.35
CA ARG A 403 4.70 14.18 8.97
C ARG A 403 4.35 15.28 7.97
N PHE A 404 4.59 15.08 6.68
CA PHE A 404 4.18 16.03 5.66
C PHE A 404 2.66 16.18 5.67
N PRO A 405 2.14 17.37 6.04
CA PRO A 405 0.72 17.60 6.06
C PRO A 405 0.28 17.92 4.63
N LEU A 406 0.13 16.90 3.79
CA LEU A 406 -0.43 17.13 2.45
C LEU A 406 -1.94 16.90 2.35
N LEU A 407 -2.60 16.44 3.42
CA LEU A 407 -4.07 16.31 3.49
C LEU A 407 -4.67 16.53 4.91
N ARG A 408 -4.02 17.29 5.80
CA ARG A 408 -4.60 17.68 7.12
C ARG A 408 -5.01 19.16 7.19
N GLN A 409 -5.46 19.74 6.09
CA GLN A 409 -6.22 21.00 6.08
C GLN A 409 -7.51 20.82 5.30
#